data_AF-A0A7V3BGB6-F1
#
_entry.id   AF-A0A7V3BGB6-F1
#
_cell.length_a   1.000
_cell.length_b   1.000
_cell.length_c   1.000
_cell.angle_alpha   90.00
_cell.angle_beta   90.00
_cell.angle_gamma   90.00
#
_symmetry.space_group_name_H-M   'P 1'
#
loop_
_entity.id
_entity.type
_entity.pdbx_description
1 polymer ?
#
loop_
_entity_poly.entity_id
_entity_poly.type
_entity_poly.pdbx_seq_one_letter_code
_entity_poly.pdbx_strand_id
1 'polypeptide(L)'
;MRGAFRRWAFPAQPRPLPHGRWPSIALRSIHLAAFSILLGGHVLGAEPALLRPYLSVTVLSGVGLLALEAYGAGLYWLFMGKGLMVLGKLGLLLLIPLFWEARVVLLLLAVVVASVGSHMPARYRNAMLLPHHHPSTAEEESRMPTHPRCTAFAVAIVLSGLALGLWRTPALAGDAARLRANPLVGRKLYMTYCYTCHGVTGRGDGPAARELAIKPRNLTDDAYMSARSDQDLYSVISGGSAAIHRFSEMPAWKAFLYHERIWDLIAYIRTLHRPRAAPGQPAPQPGDVERGKRLYADYCAVCHGREGRGDGPVTMMFGPRPFDFTDAAGMAAKQDADLYFAIFGGGEAIGKSAYMPRWGGLLQDQEMWDVIAYLRTLPRPR
;
A
#
# COMPACT_ATOMS: atom_id res chain seq x y z
N MET A 1 39.32 5.88 44.42
CA MET A 1 38.06 6.01 43.64
C MET A 1 38.15 5.43 42.22
N ARG A 2 39.24 5.61 41.44
CA ARG A 2 39.36 5.07 40.05
C ARG A 2 39.23 3.54 39.94
N GLY A 3 39.68 2.78 40.93
CA GLY A 3 39.62 1.31 40.91
C GLY A 3 38.22 0.71 41.15
N ALA A 4 37.32 1.41 41.85
CA ALA A 4 35.96 0.93 42.09
C ALA A 4 35.07 1.17 40.86
N PHE A 5 35.14 2.36 40.26
CA PHE A 5 34.43 2.69 39.02
C PHE A 5 34.88 1.80 37.85
N ARG A 6 36.19 1.56 37.68
CA ARG A 6 36.69 0.70 36.60
C ARG A 6 36.23 -0.76 36.75
N ARG A 7 36.23 -1.31 37.96
CA ARG A 7 35.67 -2.65 38.24
C ARG A 7 34.16 -2.72 38.04
N TRP A 8 33.47 -1.61 38.23
CA TRP A 8 32.03 -1.51 37.97
C TRP A 8 31.70 -1.31 36.48
N ALA A 9 32.47 -0.52 35.75
CA ALA A 9 32.29 -0.32 34.32
C ALA A 9 32.68 -1.57 33.51
N PHE A 10 33.65 -2.34 34.00
CA PHE A 10 34.23 -3.50 33.32
C PHE A 10 34.31 -4.71 34.28
N PRO A 11 33.20 -5.42 34.50
CA PRO A 11 33.17 -6.60 35.36
C PRO A 11 33.84 -7.80 34.67
N ALA A 12 34.60 -8.61 35.42
CA ALA A 12 35.30 -9.79 34.90
C ALA A 12 34.35 -10.95 34.53
N GLN A 13 33.15 -10.97 35.12
CA GLN A 13 32.06 -11.86 34.75
C GLN A 13 30.74 -11.08 34.65
N PRO A 14 29.80 -11.53 33.79
CA PRO A 14 28.50 -10.88 33.66
C PRO A 14 27.76 -10.85 35.00
N ARG A 15 27.12 -9.72 35.32
CA ARG A 15 26.30 -9.62 36.53
C ARG A 15 24.97 -10.31 36.32
N PRO A 16 24.48 -11.08 37.30
CA PRO A 16 23.11 -11.57 37.28
C PRO A 16 22.15 -10.37 37.39
N LEU A 17 21.09 -10.39 36.60
CA LEU A 17 20.04 -9.38 36.68
C LEU A 17 19.24 -9.57 37.99
N PRO A 18 18.96 -8.50 38.73
CA PRO A 18 18.04 -8.59 39.86
C PRO A 18 16.67 -9.06 39.34
N HIS A 19 16.12 -10.11 39.95
CA HIS A 19 14.88 -10.79 39.55
C HIS A 19 14.96 -11.61 38.23
N GLY A 20 16.16 -12.00 37.80
CA GLY A 20 16.35 -12.89 36.67
C GLY A 20 16.07 -12.22 35.32
N ARG A 21 15.57 -12.97 34.33
CA ARG A 21 15.43 -12.49 32.94
C ARG A 21 14.12 -11.73 32.68
N TRP A 22 13.17 -11.74 33.62
CA TRP A 22 11.84 -11.16 33.46
C TRP A 22 11.84 -9.66 33.10
N PRO A 23 12.67 -8.79 33.72
CA PRO A 23 12.71 -7.37 33.36
C PRO A 23 13.11 -7.14 31.90
N SER A 24 14.05 -7.94 31.38
CA SER A 24 14.49 -7.86 29.98
C SER A 24 13.41 -8.31 29.01
N ILE A 25 12.68 -9.40 29.34
CA ILE A 25 11.57 -9.90 28.52
C ILE A 25 10.44 -8.87 28.48
N ALA A 26 10.02 -8.36 29.65
CA ALA A 26 8.96 -7.37 29.75
C ALA A 26 9.28 -6.09 28.94
N LEU A 27 10.47 -5.52 29.12
CA LEU A 27 10.89 -4.33 28.38
C LEU A 27 10.98 -4.59 26.88
N ARG A 28 11.43 -5.77 26.44
CA ARG A 28 11.48 -6.12 25.02
C ARG A 28 10.09 -6.24 24.41
N SER A 29 9.14 -6.86 25.12
CA SER A 29 7.75 -6.94 24.68
C SER A 29 7.10 -5.57 24.57
N ILE A 30 7.28 -4.71 25.59
CA ILE A 30 6.79 -3.32 25.57
C ILE A 30 7.41 -2.55 24.39
N HIS A 31 8.72 -2.68 24.20
CA HIS A 31 9.43 -1.98 23.12
C HIS A 31 8.92 -2.39 21.74
N LEU A 32 8.75 -3.69 21.48
CA LEU A 32 8.25 -4.20 20.21
C LEU A 32 6.78 -3.81 19.96
N ALA A 33 5.93 -3.89 20.99
CA ALA A 33 4.53 -3.50 20.89
C ALA A 33 4.40 -2.00 20.59
N ALA A 34 5.09 -1.14 21.35
CA ALA A 34 5.07 0.30 21.15
C ALA A 34 5.64 0.70 19.78
N PHE A 35 6.74 0.08 19.35
CA PHE A 35 7.34 0.33 18.03
C PHE A 35 6.39 -0.10 16.90
N SER A 36 5.71 -1.24 17.04
CA SER A 36 4.76 -1.75 16.04
C SER A 36 3.55 -0.83 15.89
N ILE A 37 3.00 -0.33 17.02
CA ILE A 37 1.91 0.64 17.01
C ILE A 37 2.37 1.97 16.40
N LEU A 38 3.58 2.43 16.73
CA LEU A 38 4.16 3.66 16.20
C LEU A 38 4.36 3.60 14.68
N LEU A 39 5.01 2.54 14.19
CA LEU A 39 5.27 2.36 12.76
C LEU A 39 3.97 2.09 12.00
N GLY A 40 3.14 1.17 12.49
CA GLY A 40 1.85 0.83 11.90
C GLY A 40 0.90 2.03 11.86
N GLY A 41 0.83 2.81 12.95
CA GLY A 41 0.05 4.04 13.00
C GLY A 41 0.48 5.07 11.96
N HIS A 42 1.79 5.23 11.73
CA HIS A 42 2.26 6.10 10.65
C HIS A 42 1.96 5.57 9.25
N VAL A 43 2.07 4.25 9.03
CA VAL A 43 1.74 3.62 7.73
C VAL A 43 0.24 3.71 7.42
N LEU A 44 -0.60 3.64 8.45
CA LEU A 44 -2.07 3.72 8.34
C LEU A 44 -2.62 5.15 8.42
N GLY A 45 -1.76 6.17 8.46
CA GLY A 45 -2.19 7.58 8.47
C GLY A 45 -2.83 8.06 9.77
N ALA A 46 -2.54 7.41 10.91
CA ALA A 46 -3.06 7.84 12.21
C ALA A 46 -2.51 9.21 12.64
N GLU A 47 -3.31 9.93 13.44
CA GLU A 47 -3.00 11.30 13.84
C GLU A 47 -1.68 11.40 14.62
N PRO A 48 -0.76 12.33 14.26
CA PRO A 48 0.52 12.52 14.93
C PRO A 48 0.44 12.65 16.45
N ALA A 49 -0.60 13.30 16.98
CA ALA A 49 -0.78 13.52 18.41
C ALA A 49 -0.92 12.20 19.19
N LEU A 50 -1.61 11.21 18.61
CA LEU A 50 -1.80 9.89 19.21
C LEU A 50 -0.52 9.05 19.19
N LEU A 51 0.41 9.33 18.27
CA LEU A 51 1.63 8.53 18.06
C LEU A 51 2.83 9.00 18.89
N ARG A 52 2.87 10.27 19.31
CA ARG A 52 3.91 10.82 20.20
C ARG A 52 4.14 10.03 21.49
N PRO A 53 3.12 9.61 22.27
CA PRO A 53 3.35 8.81 23.47
C PRO A 53 3.99 7.45 23.14
N TYR A 54 3.65 6.83 22.02
CA TYR A 54 4.26 5.56 21.60
C TYR A 54 5.72 5.74 21.19
N LEU A 55 6.10 6.87 20.60
CA LEU A 55 7.51 7.22 20.38
C LEU A 55 8.27 7.32 21.71
N SER A 56 7.72 8.04 22.70
CA SER A 56 8.34 8.15 24.03
C SER A 56 8.48 6.78 24.70
N VAL A 57 7.45 5.94 24.70
CA VAL A 57 7.51 4.58 25.25
C VAL A 57 8.56 3.74 24.53
N THR A 58 8.65 3.85 23.20
CA THR A 58 9.66 3.13 22.40
C THR A 58 11.08 3.56 22.75
N VAL A 59 11.33 4.86 22.90
CA VAL A 59 12.65 5.40 23.29
C VAL A 59 12.99 4.98 24.72
N LEU A 60 12.08 5.19 25.68
CA LEU A 60 12.31 4.88 27.09
C LEU A 60 12.54 3.38 27.32
N SER A 61 11.74 2.52 26.69
CA SER A 61 11.97 1.07 26.74
C SER A 61 13.28 0.65 26.07
N GLY A 62 13.69 1.32 24.99
CA GLY A 62 14.99 1.12 24.34
C GLY A 62 16.17 1.50 25.24
N VAL A 63 16.09 2.65 25.90
CA VAL A 63 17.07 3.09 26.92
C VAL A 63 17.12 2.11 28.09
N GLY A 64 15.96 1.62 28.55
CA GLY A 64 15.87 0.61 29.60
C GLY A 64 16.56 -0.70 29.23
N LEU A 65 16.34 -1.20 28.01
CA LEU A 65 17.04 -2.38 27.49
C LEU A 65 18.56 -2.16 27.40
N LEU A 66 18.98 -0.98 26.93
CA LEU A 66 20.38 -0.59 26.89
C LEU A 66 21.01 -0.60 28.30
N ALA A 67 20.31 -0.03 29.29
CA ALA A 67 20.78 0.02 30.67
C ALA A 67 20.89 -1.37 31.31
N LEU A 68 19.95 -2.28 31.04
CA LEU A 68 20.01 -3.66 31.52
C LEU A 68 21.19 -4.43 30.91
N GLU A 69 21.43 -4.27 29.61
CA GLU A 69 22.60 -4.87 28.94
C GLU A 69 23.91 -4.28 29.46
N ALA A 70 23.98 -2.96 29.63
CA ALA A 70 25.16 -2.29 30.21
C ALA A 70 25.39 -2.69 31.68
N TYR A 71 24.34 -2.97 32.45
CA TYR A 71 24.46 -3.46 33.82
C TYR A 71 24.97 -4.90 33.88
N GLY A 72 24.43 -5.77 33.02
CA GLY A 72 24.76 -7.20 32.98
C GLY A 72 26.11 -7.48 32.34
N ALA A 73 26.36 -6.93 31.15
CA ALA A 73 27.60 -7.12 30.42
C ALA A 73 28.68 -6.10 30.80
N GLY A 74 28.35 -4.88 31.24
CA GLY A 74 29.33 -3.80 31.44
C GLY A 74 29.43 -2.88 30.22
N LEU A 75 30.16 -1.77 30.35
CA LEU A 75 30.23 -0.72 29.32
C LEU A 75 31.03 -1.14 28.07
N TYR A 76 31.84 -2.20 28.14
CA TYR A 76 32.53 -2.73 26.95
C TYR A 76 31.55 -3.15 25.85
N TRP A 77 30.33 -3.53 26.24
CA TRP A 77 29.29 -3.95 25.31
C TRP A 77 28.90 -2.87 24.31
N LEU A 78 29.00 -1.59 24.68
CA LEU A 78 28.71 -0.46 23.80
C LEU A 78 29.66 -0.40 22.59
N PHE A 79 30.85 -0.96 22.72
CA PHE A 79 31.88 -0.97 21.67
C PHE A 79 31.89 -2.27 20.84
N MET A 80 31.02 -3.22 21.16
CA MET A 80 30.78 -4.40 20.32
C MET A 80 29.84 -4.07 19.16
N GLY A 81 29.95 -4.80 18.06
CA GLY A 81 29.08 -4.65 16.88
C GLY A 81 27.58 -4.64 17.24
N LYS A 82 27.12 -5.52 18.13
CA LYS A 82 25.73 -5.52 18.63
C LYS A 82 25.35 -4.25 19.40
N GLY A 83 26.27 -3.70 20.19
CA GLY A 83 26.03 -2.49 20.97
C GLY A 83 25.87 -1.26 20.08
N LEU A 84 26.72 -1.16 19.05
CA LEU A 84 26.62 -0.09 18.05
C LEU A 84 25.32 -0.14 17.24
N MET A 85 24.82 -1.34 16.90
CA MET A 85 23.52 -1.45 16.23
C MET A 85 22.37 -0.94 17.12
N VAL A 86 22.42 -1.23 18.42
CA VAL A 86 21.42 -0.72 19.38
C VAL A 86 21.54 0.80 19.55
N LEU A 87 22.76 1.33 19.66
CA LEU A 87 23.00 2.78 19.75
C LEU A 87 22.55 3.51 18.47
N GLY A 88 22.86 2.95 17.30
CA GLY A 88 22.41 3.49 16.01
C GLY A 88 20.89 3.53 15.90
N LYS A 89 20.22 2.44 16.29
CA LYS A 89 18.75 2.39 16.35
C LYS A 89 18.19 3.45 17.31
N LEU A 90 18.74 3.56 18.51
CA LEU A 90 18.29 4.53 19.50
C LEU A 90 18.52 5.97 19.03
N GLY A 91 19.65 6.24 18.38
CA GLY A 91 19.95 7.53 17.74
C GLY A 91 18.92 7.89 16.68
N LEU A 92 18.55 6.95 15.80
CA LEU A 92 17.50 7.16 14.79
C LEU A 92 16.15 7.51 15.45
N LEU A 93 15.79 6.86 16.55
CA LEU A 93 14.55 7.17 17.29
C LEU A 93 14.59 8.54 17.96
N LEU A 94 15.75 8.95 18.49
CA LEU A 94 15.95 10.26 19.11
C LEU A 94 15.98 11.42 18.09
N LEU A 95 16.25 11.13 16.82
CA LEU A 95 16.18 12.12 15.73
C LEU A 95 14.75 12.40 15.27
N ILE A 96 13.78 11.50 15.55
CA ILE A 96 12.40 11.65 15.10
C ILE A 96 11.73 12.94 15.59
N PRO A 97 11.86 13.36 16.87
CA PRO A 97 11.29 14.63 17.33
C PRO A 97 11.90 15.85 16.63
N LEU A 98 13.17 15.79 16.25
CA LEU A 98 13.90 16.87 15.56
C LEU A 98 13.51 16.95 14.08
N PHE A 99 13.30 15.80 13.45
CA PHE A 99 12.97 15.67 12.03
C PHE A 99 11.63 14.97 11.86
N TRP A 100 10.57 15.58 12.39
CA TRP A 100 9.25 14.96 12.42
C TRP A 100 8.75 14.60 11.01
N GLU A 101 9.06 15.41 9.99
CA GLU A 101 8.66 15.11 8.62
C GLU A 101 9.34 13.86 8.05
N ALA A 102 10.55 13.51 8.52
CA ALA A 102 11.28 12.32 8.12
C ALA A 102 11.00 11.10 9.02
N ARG A 103 10.06 11.18 9.97
CA ARG A 103 9.81 10.14 10.98
C ARG A 103 9.60 8.74 10.41
N VAL A 104 8.88 8.61 9.29
CA VAL A 104 8.60 7.30 8.67
C VAL A 104 9.89 6.69 8.12
N VAL A 105 10.70 7.50 7.44
CA VAL A 105 12.00 7.07 6.92
C VAL A 105 12.93 6.66 8.07
N LEU A 106 13.00 7.46 9.14
CA LEU A 106 13.81 7.15 10.33
C LEU A 106 13.35 5.85 11.01
N LEU A 107 12.05 5.59 11.10
CA LEU A 107 11.52 4.34 11.64
C LEU A 107 11.83 3.14 10.75
N LEU A 108 11.72 3.27 9.42
CA LEU A 108 12.09 2.21 8.49
C LEU A 108 13.60 1.91 8.53
N LEU A 109 14.44 2.94 8.62
CA LEU A 109 15.87 2.76 8.85
C LEU A 109 16.14 2.03 10.17
N ALA A 110 15.40 2.35 11.23
CA ALA A 110 15.49 1.64 12.50
C ALA A 110 15.09 0.15 12.38
N VAL A 111 14.14 -0.21 11.51
CA VAL A 111 13.81 -1.61 11.18
C VAL A 111 14.96 -2.28 10.45
N VAL A 112 15.55 -1.62 9.45
CA VAL A 112 16.69 -2.18 8.69
C VAL A 112 17.86 -2.46 9.63
N VAL A 113 18.23 -1.49 10.48
CA VAL A 113 19.29 -1.67 11.49
C VAL A 113 18.97 -2.83 12.44
N ALA A 114 17.73 -2.95 12.89
CA ALA A 114 17.31 -4.06 13.76
C ALA A 114 17.36 -5.43 13.07
N SER A 115 16.94 -5.51 11.80
CA SER A 115 16.98 -6.74 11.01
C SER A 115 18.41 -7.18 10.75
N VAL A 116 19.28 -6.26 10.32
CA VAL A 116 20.71 -6.52 10.12
C VAL A 116 21.34 -6.98 11.44
N GLY A 117 21.08 -6.29 12.55
CA GLY A 117 21.58 -6.69 13.87
C GLY A 117 21.13 -8.09 14.30
N SER A 118 19.90 -8.48 13.95
CA SER A 118 19.34 -9.79 14.28
C SER A 118 19.93 -10.93 13.44
N HIS A 119 20.26 -10.67 12.18
CA HIS A 119 20.85 -11.65 11.25
C HIS A 119 22.39 -11.58 11.20
N MET A 120 23.03 -10.67 11.94
CA MET A 120 24.47 -10.49 11.94
C MET A 120 25.20 -11.74 12.47
N PRO A 121 26.13 -12.35 11.71
CA PRO A 121 26.95 -13.48 12.16
C PRO A 121 27.69 -13.20 13.47
N ALA A 122 27.89 -14.23 14.29
CA ALA A 122 28.52 -14.10 15.62
C ALA A 122 29.87 -13.37 15.59
N ARG A 123 30.67 -13.60 14.54
CA ARG A 123 31.97 -12.95 14.31
C ARG A 123 31.89 -11.42 14.24
N TYR A 124 30.81 -10.85 13.72
CA TYR A 124 30.62 -9.40 13.63
C TYR A 124 29.85 -8.85 14.83
N ARG A 125 28.93 -9.65 15.36
CA ARG A 125 28.13 -9.29 16.54
C ARG A 125 28.99 -9.01 17.76
N ASN A 126 30.05 -9.79 17.93
CA ASN A 126 31.00 -9.70 19.03
C ASN A 126 32.33 -9.05 18.62
N ALA A 127 32.44 -8.55 17.37
CA ALA A 127 33.63 -7.82 16.95
C ALA A 127 33.76 -6.53 17.77
N MET A 128 34.96 -6.31 18.31
CA MET A 128 35.28 -5.14 19.11
C MET A 128 36.00 -4.12 18.23
N LEU A 129 35.46 -2.91 18.12
CA LEU A 129 35.99 -1.89 17.21
C LEU A 129 37.09 -1.01 17.84
N LEU A 130 37.30 -1.12 19.15
CA LEU A 130 38.39 -0.46 19.87
C LEU A 130 39.25 -1.53 20.56
N PRO A 131 40.58 -1.54 20.35
CA PRO A 131 41.46 -2.48 21.04
C PRO A 131 41.48 -2.14 22.53
N HIS A 132 40.95 -3.04 23.36
CA HIS A 132 41.23 -3.05 24.78
C HIS A 132 42.20 -4.20 25.05
N HIS A 133 43.39 -3.89 25.57
CA HIS A 133 44.29 -4.90 26.10
C HIS A 133 43.60 -5.66 27.24
N HIS A 134 43.10 -6.85 26.94
CA HIS A 134 42.80 -7.87 27.93
C HIS A 134 44.07 -8.73 28.10
N PRO A 135 44.64 -8.87 29.31
CA PRO A 135 45.92 -9.53 29.52
C PRO A 135 45.87 -11.08 29.46
N SER A 136 44.96 -11.70 28.69
CA SER A 136 44.78 -13.17 28.77
C SER A 136 44.50 -13.91 27.46
N THR A 137 44.70 -13.33 26.28
CA THR A 137 44.49 -14.06 25.01
C THR A 137 45.62 -13.80 24.04
N ALA A 138 46.85 -14.13 24.43
CA ALA A 138 48.02 -14.13 23.53
C ALA A 138 48.07 -15.37 22.62
N GLU A 139 47.22 -16.38 22.82
CA GLU A 139 47.29 -17.63 22.05
C GLU A 139 46.32 -17.71 20.86
N GLU A 140 45.26 -16.90 20.84
CA GLU A 140 44.20 -17.00 19.80
C GLU A 140 44.34 -15.98 18.65
N GLU A 141 45.32 -15.08 18.74
CA GLU A 141 45.60 -14.05 17.71
C GLU A 141 46.39 -14.60 16.49
N SER A 142 46.91 -15.83 16.57
CA SER A 142 47.78 -16.41 15.54
C SER A 142 47.08 -17.00 14.30
N ARG A 143 45.74 -16.91 14.18
CA ARG A 143 45.00 -17.68 13.15
C ARG A 143 44.03 -16.94 12.23
N MET A 144 44.00 -15.61 12.22
CA MET A 144 43.07 -14.89 11.33
C MET A 144 43.79 -14.14 10.19
N PRO A 145 43.49 -14.44 8.91
CA PRO A 145 44.10 -13.76 7.79
C PRO A 145 43.54 -12.33 7.68
N THR A 146 44.44 -11.35 7.66
CA THR A 146 44.13 -9.94 7.46
C THR A 146 44.03 -9.66 5.96
N HIS A 147 42.85 -9.26 5.47
CA HIS A 147 42.71 -8.76 4.10
C HIS A 147 42.26 -7.28 4.09
N PRO A 148 43.02 -6.39 3.44
CA PRO A 148 42.85 -4.93 3.48
C PRO A 148 41.70 -4.40 2.60
N ARG A 149 40.73 -5.24 2.21
CA ARG A 149 39.66 -4.87 1.27
C ARG A 149 38.37 -4.36 1.95
N CYS A 150 38.32 -4.30 3.29
CA CYS A 150 37.08 -4.07 4.04
C CYS A 150 36.69 -2.59 4.24
N THR A 151 37.55 -1.62 3.96
CA THR A 151 37.20 -0.19 4.08
C THR A 151 36.41 0.35 2.89
N ALA A 152 36.48 -0.30 1.72
CA ALA A 152 35.84 0.19 0.50
C ALA A 152 34.35 -0.16 0.38
N PHE A 153 33.90 -1.28 0.96
CA PHE A 153 32.52 -1.77 0.78
C PHE A 153 31.50 -1.06 1.70
N ALA A 154 31.93 -0.60 2.87
CA ALA A 154 31.06 0.11 3.81
C ALA A 154 30.80 1.58 3.40
N VAL A 155 31.77 2.22 2.74
CA VAL A 155 31.65 3.63 2.31
C VAL A 155 30.81 3.76 1.03
N ALA A 156 30.85 2.78 0.12
CA ALA A 156 30.08 2.81 -1.12
C ALA A 156 28.55 2.71 -0.91
N ILE A 157 28.08 1.99 0.12
CA ILE A 157 26.64 1.85 0.41
C ILE A 157 26.08 3.11 1.09
N VAL A 158 26.88 3.79 1.92
CA VAL A 158 26.48 5.06 2.55
C VAL A 158 26.38 6.20 1.53
N LEU A 159 27.28 6.25 0.54
CA LEU A 159 27.23 7.25 -0.52
C LEU A 159 26.13 6.97 -1.57
N SER A 160 25.74 5.71 -1.76
CA SER A 160 24.58 5.34 -2.60
C SER A 160 23.24 5.72 -1.96
N GLY A 161 23.17 5.75 -0.62
CA GLY A 161 22.00 6.23 0.13
C GLY A 161 21.82 7.76 0.10
N LEU A 162 22.93 8.51 -0.03
CA LEU A 162 22.90 9.98 -0.14
C LEU A 162 22.51 10.47 -1.54
N ALA A 163 22.75 9.67 -2.60
CA ALA A 163 22.31 10.00 -3.96
C ALA A 163 20.79 9.78 -4.19
N LEU A 164 20.14 8.95 -3.38
CA LEU A 164 18.69 8.75 -3.38
C LEU A 164 17.93 9.79 -2.52
N GLY A 165 18.64 10.60 -1.73
CA GLY A 165 18.07 11.64 -0.86
C GLY A 165 17.71 12.96 -1.56
N LEU A 166 17.96 13.07 -2.87
CA LEU A 166 17.71 14.29 -3.66
C LEU A 166 16.56 14.17 -4.68
N TRP A 167 15.80 13.06 -4.68
CA TRP A 167 14.58 12.93 -5.48
C TRP A 167 13.38 12.87 -4.51
N ARG A 168 12.87 14.04 -4.12
CA ARG A 168 11.74 14.77 -4.72
C ARG A 168 10.37 14.41 -4.11
N THR A 169 9.72 15.49 -3.68
CA THR A 169 8.30 15.82 -3.81
C THR A 169 7.27 15.06 -2.96
N PRO A 170 6.39 15.79 -2.24
CA PRO A 170 5.18 15.22 -1.60
C PRO A 170 4.15 14.62 -2.59
N ALA A 171 4.44 14.61 -3.90
CA ALA A 171 3.61 13.99 -4.94
C ALA A 171 3.51 12.45 -4.82
N LEU A 172 4.55 11.80 -4.28
CA LEU A 172 4.65 10.33 -4.30
C LEU A 172 3.63 9.59 -3.40
N ALA A 173 3.11 10.23 -2.34
CA ALA A 173 2.06 9.61 -1.52
C ALA A 173 0.72 9.54 -2.27
N GLY A 174 0.37 10.60 -3.01
CA GLY A 174 -0.77 10.61 -3.92
C GLY A 174 -0.58 9.61 -5.07
N ASP A 175 0.63 9.52 -5.61
CA ASP A 175 0.94 8.58 -6.70
C ASP A 175 0.88 7.12 -6.25
N ALA A 176 1.31 6.78 -5.03
CA ALA A 176 1.21 5.41 -4.51
C ALA A 176 -0.24 4.96 -4.24
N ALA A 177 -1.10 5.87 -3.77
CA ALA A 177 -2.53 5.60 -3.60
C ALA A 177 -3.25 5.51 -4.95
N ARG A 178 -2.91 6.39 -5.90
CA ARG A 178 -3.38 6.34 -7.29
C ARG A 178 -3.01 5.03 -7.98
N LEU A 179 -1.77 4.54 -7.78
CA LEU A 179 -1.29 3.26 -8.34
C LEU A 179 -1.92 2.02 -7.69
N ARG A 180 -2.59 2.16 -6.53
CA ARG A 180 -3.27 1.07 -5.81
C ARG A 180 -4.79 1.22 -5.78
N ALA A 181 -5.34 2.24 -6.43
CA ALA A 181 -6.76 2.52 -6.42
C ALA A 181 -7.53 1.37 -7.09
N ASN A 182 -8.60 0.91 -6.43
CA ASN A 182 -9.41 -0.20 -6.89
C ASN A 182 -10.77 0.31 -7.42
N PRO A 183 -11.03 0.27 -8.74
CA PRO A 183 -12.28 0.78 -9.31
C PRO A 183 -13.52 0.00 -8.87
N LEU A 184 -13.40 -1.24 -8.39
CA LEU A 184 -14.55 -1.98 -7.84
C LEU A 184 -14.97 -1.45 -6.47
N VAL A 185 -14.00 -1.10 -5.62
CA VAL A 185 -14.27 -0.42 -4.35
C VAL A 185 -14.84 0.96 -4.64
N GLY A 186 -14.27 1.67 -5.61
CA GLY A 186 -14.79 2.94 -6.11
C GLY A 186 -16.24 2.87 -6.56
N ARG A 187 -16.61 1.84 -7.35
CA ARG A 187 -17.99 1.62 -7.79
C ARG A 187 -18.95 1.42 -6.62
N LYS A 188 -18.55 0.62 -5.62
CA LYS A 188 -19.38 0.40 -4.42
C LYS A 188 -19.62 1.72 -3.68
N LEU A 189 -18.57 2.50 -3.47
CA LEU A 189 -18.66 3.82 -2.82
C LEU A 189 -19.53 4.77 -3.64
N TYR A 190 -19.35 4.80 -4.96
CA TYR A 190 -20.14 5.63 -5.87
C TYR A 190 -21.63 5.29 -5.82
N MET A 191 -21.97 4.00 -5.87
CA MET A 191 -23.35 3.53 -5.77
C MET A 191 -23.94 3.69 -4.36
N THR A 192 -23.11 3.88 -3.33
CA THR A 192 -23.59 4.14 -1.98
C THR A 192 -23.85 5.62 -1.74
N TYR A 193 -22.96 6.48 -2.25
CA TYR A 193 -22.88 7.88 -1.82
C TYR A 193 -23.11 8.91 -2.94
N CYS A 194 -22.76 8.57 -4.18
CA CYS A 194 -22.69 9.53 -5.28
C CYS A 194 -23.86 9.43 -6.27
N TYR A 195 -24.43 8.23 -6.46
CA TYR A 195 -25.45 7.97 -7.49
C TYR A 195 -26.73 8.79 -7.31
N THR A 196 -27.09 9.14 -6.06
CA THR A 196 -28.32 9.89 -5.77
C THR A 196 -28.34 11.23 -6.48
N CYS A 197 -27.17 11.86 -6.65
CA CYS A 197 -27.01 13.11 -7.38
C CYS A 197 -26.43 12.88 -8.78
N HIS A 198 -25.33 12.14 -8.90
CA HIS A 198 -24.64 11.96 -10.18
C HIS A 198 -25.30 10.93 -11.12
N GLY A 199 -26.32 10.22 -10.66
CA GLY A 199 -27.01 9.18 -11.42
C GLY A 199 -26.22 7.86 -11.44
N VAL A 200 -26.93 6.76 -11.68
CA VAL A 200 -26.30 5.42 -11.78
C VAL A 200 -25.29 5.33 -12.93
N THR A 201 -25.45 6.18 -13.95
CA THR A 201 -24.57 6.24 -15.13
C THR A 201 -23.53 7.37 -15.06
N GLY A 202 -23.55 8.21 -14.02
CA GLY A 202 -22.64 9.36 -13.95
C GLY A 202 -23.05 10.58 -14.75
N ARG A 203 -24.24 10.59 -15.37
CA ARG A 203 -24.68 11.72 -16.21
C ARG A 203 -25.12 12.98 -15.47
N GLY A 204 -25.14 12.95 -14.13
CA GLY A 204 -25.67 14.05 -13.34
C GLY A 204 -27.21 14.06 -13.28
N ASP A 205 -27.84 12.92 -13.59
CA ASP A 205 -29.28 12.72 -13.72
C ASP A 205 -29.87 11.89 -12.56
N GLY A 206 -29.23 11.92 -11.39
CA GLY A 206 -29.70 11.19 -10.20
C GLY A 206 -31.05 11.68 -9.67
N PRO A 207 -31.75 10.88 -8.85
CA PRO A 207 -33.07 11.26 -8.32
C PRO A 207 -33.07 12.60 -7.58
N ALA A 208 -32.01 12.92 -6.83
CA ALA A 208 -31.88 14.22 -6.15
C ALA A 208 -31.46 15.35 -7.11
N ALA A 209 -30.89 15.05 -8.29
CA ALA A 209 -30.44 16.07 -9.23
C ALA A 209 -31.59 16.95 -9.74
N ARG A 210 -32.83 16.47 -9.73
CA ARG A 210 -34.01 17.22 -10.19
C ARG A 210 -34.29 18.45 -9.32
N GLU A 211 -34.12 18.31 -8.02
CA GLU A 211 -34.41 19.35 -7.01
C GLU A 211 -33.24 20.33 -6.81
N LEU A 212 -32.03 19.95 -7.23
CA LEU A 212 -30.85 20.81 -7.08
C LEU A 212 -30.89 21.99 -8.07
N ALA A 213 -30.69 23.20 -7.54
CA ALA A 213 -30.55 24.44 -8.33
C ALA A 213 -29.32 24.39 -9.24
N ILE A 214 -28.21 23.82 -8.76
CA ILE A 214 -27.02 23.53 -9.56
C ILE A 214 -26.98 22.04 -9.86
N LYS A 215 -27.11 21.68 -11.15
CA LYS A 215 -27.09 20.28 -11.57
C LYS A 215 -25.71 19.64 -11.33
N PRO A 216 -25.66 18.39 -10.82
CA PRO A 216 -24.42 17.63 -10.70
C PRO A 216 -23.70 17.49 -12.04
N ARG A 217 -22.37 17.38 -11.99
CA ARG A 217 -21.54 17.22 -13.20
C ARG A 217 -21.87 15.90 -13.90
N ASN A 218 -21.97 15.96 -15.22
CA ASN A 218 -21.88 14.80 -16.09
C ASN A 218 -20.43 14.28 -16.11
N LEU A 219 -20.20 13.15 -15.46
CA LEU A 219 -18.93 12.43 -15.35
C LEU A 219 -18.62 11.55 -16.56
N THR A 220 -19.55 11.45 -17.51
CA THR A 220 -19.37 10.77 -18.81
C THR A 220 -18.91 11.72 -19.92
N ASP A 221 -18.76 13.02 -19.62
CA ASP A 221 -18.26 14.01 -20.58
C ASP A 221 -16.76 13.81 -20.82
N ASP A 222 -16.44 13.10 -21.91
CA ASP A 222 -15.07 12.73 -22.28
C ASP A 222 -14.13 13.94 -22.38
N ALA A 223 -14.58 15.04 -23.00
CA ALA A 223 -13.76 16.22 -23.23
C ALA A 223 -13.44 16.92 -21.90
N TYR A 224 -14.45 17.08 -21.04
CA TYR A 224 -14.28 17.68 -19.74
C TYR A 224 -13.41 16.82 -18.83
N MET A 225 -13.72 15.52 -18.72
CA MET A 225 -13.04 14.62 -17.79
C MET A 225 -11.60 14.36 -18.21
N SER A 226 -11.32 14.22 -19.50
CA SER A 226 -9.94 14.05 -20.00
C SER A 226 -9.08 15.30 -19.77
N ALA A 227 -9.68 16.49 -19.70
CA ALA A 227 -8.96 17.75 -19.44
C ALA A 227 -8.64 18.00 -17.95
N ARG A 228 -9.09 17.12 -17.04
CA ARG A 228 -8.82 17.23 -15.61
C ARG A 228 -7.77 16.22 -15.19
N SER A 229 -6.87 16.63 -14.29
CA SER A 229 -5.96 15.71 -13.65
C SER A 229 -6.68 14.92 -12.56
N ASP A 230 -6.15 13.74 -12.18
CA ASP A 230 -6.71 12.99 -11.06
C ASP A 230 -6.62 13.78 -9.74
N GLN A 231 -5.61 14.65 -9.62
CA GLN A 231 -5.46 15.56 -8.48
C GLN A 231 -6.57 16.63 -8.44
N ASP A 232 -7.03 17.12 -9.60
CA ASP A 232 -8.18 18.03 -9.67
C ASP A 232 -9.46 17.31 -9.23
N LEU A 233 -9.65 16.06 -9.65
CA LEU A 233 -10.79 15.26 -9.21
C LEU A 233 -10.72 15.00 -7.70
N TYR A 234 -9.52 14.71 -7.18
CA TYR A 234 -9.30 14.53 -5.75
C TYR A 234 -9.65 15.79 -4.95
N SER A 235 -9.22 16.97 -5.39
CA SER A 235 -9.51 18.22 -4.68
C SER A 235 -11.00 18.54 -4.64
N VAL A 236 -11.72 18.31 -5.75
CA VAL A 236 -13.17 18.48 -5.83
C VAL A 236 -13.92 17.49 -4.93
N ILE A 237 -13.55 16.20 -4.96
CA ILE A 237 -14.23 15.19 -4.15
C ILE A 237 -13.92 15.40 -2.66
N SER A 238 -12.65 15.63 -2.32
CA SER A 238 -12.20 15.85 -0.95
C SER A 238 -12.82 17.10 -0.34
N GLY A 239 -12.80 18.24 -1.05
CA GLY A 239 -13.26 19.52 -0.53
C GLY A 239 -14.71 19.89 -0.85
N GLY A 240 -15.39 19.13 -1.71
CA GLY A 240 -16.79 19.39 -2.10
C GLY A 240 -16.97 20.72 -2.82
N SER A 241 -18.14 21.33 -2.67
CA SER A 241 -18.49 22.61 -3.30
C SER A 241 -17.61 23.79 -2.87
N ALA A 242 -17.06 23.74 -1.66
CA ALA A 242 -16.08 24.71 -1.16
C ALA A 242 -14.79 24.71 -2.00
N ALA A 243 -14.38 23.57 -2.55
CA ALA A 243 -13.17 23.47 -3.39
C ALA A 243 -13.32 24.10 -4.77
N ILE A 244 -14.56 24.35 -5.23
CA ILE A 244 -14.84 24.92 -6.56
C ILE A 244 -15.42 26.33 -6.48
N HIS A 245 -15.44 26.97 -5.31
CA HIS A 245 -16.01 28.30 -5.07
C HIS A 245 -17.41 28.48 -5.69
N ARG A 246 -18.25 27.42 -5.65
CA ARG A 246 -19.61 27.43 -6.19
C ARG A 246 -20.60 27.01 -5.13
N PHE A 247 -21.81 27.56 -5.19
CA PHE A 247 -22.95 27.18 -4.36
C PHE A 247 -23.54 25.83 -4.79
N SER A 248 -22.72 24.79 -4.84
CA SER A 248 -23.15 23.41 -5.05
C SER A 248 -23.40 22.74 -3.70
N GLU A 249 -24.33 21.79 -3.62
CA GLU A 249 -24.56 21.00 -2.41
C GLU A 249 -23.62 19.80 -2.29
N MET A 250 -22.58 19.71 -3.13
CA MET A 250 -21.62 18.60 -3.08
C MET A 250 -20.85 18.61 -1.74
N PRO A 251 -21.02 17.60 -0.87
CA PRO A 251 -20.35 17.58 0.44
C PRO A 251 -18.84 17.45 0.32
N ALA A 252 -18.11 17.90 1.34
CA ALA A 252 -16.68 17.63 1.46
C ALA A 252 -16.46 16.18 1.92
N TRP A 253 -16.17 15.28 0.99
CA TRP A 253 -16.10 13.84 1.29
C TRP A 253 -14.92 13.44 2.17
N LYS A 254 -13.91 14.30 2.32
CA LYS A 254 -12.81 14.05 3.28
C LYS A 254 -13.27 13.92 4.73
N ALA A 255 -14.46 14.42 5.07
CA ALA A 255 -15.05 14.27 6.40
C ALA A 255 -15.67 12.87 6.62
N PHE A 256 -15.95 12.13 5.54
CA PHE A 256 -16.68 10.84 5.58
C PHE A 256 -15.87 9.67 5.00
N LEU A 257 -14.88 9.95 4.14
CA LEU A 257 -14.08 8.95 3.44
C LEU A 257 -12.60 9.20 3.70
N TYR A 258 -11.87 8.11 3.97
CA TYR A 258 -10.41 8.13 4.05
C TYR A 258 -9.78 8.49 2.69
N HIS A 259 -8.55 9.01 2.74
CA HIS A 259 -7.78 9.47 1.57
C HIS A 259 -7.77 8.42 0.43
N GLU A 260 -7.53 7.16 0.77
CA GLU A 260 -7.43 6.04 -0.17
C GLU A 260 -8.76 5.76 -0.86
N ARG A 261 -9.88 5.93 -0.15
CA ARG A 261 -11.23 5.68 -0.67
C ARG A 261 -11.64 6.73 -1.69
N ILE A 262 -11.11 7.94 -1.58
CA ILE A 262 -11.30 8.98 -2.60
C ILE A 262 -10.55 8.60 -3.89
N TRP A 263 -9.36 8.00 -3.79
CA TRP A 263 -8.64 7.49 -4.97
C TRP A 263 -9.35 6.30 -5.62
N ASP A 264 -9.91 5.38 -4.83
CA ASP A 264 -10.77 4.31 -5.34
C ASP A 264 -11.95 4.88 -6.16
N LEU A 265 -12.62 5.92 -5.64
CA LEU A 265 -13.69 6.63 -6.35
C LEU A 265 -13.21 7.26 -7.66
N ILE A 266 -12.05 7.92 -7.66
CA ILE A 266 -11.48 8.53 -8.87
C ILE A 266 -11.19 7.46 -9.92
N ALA A 267 -10.60 6.33 -9.51
CA ALA A 267 -10.34 5.20 -10.42
C ALA A 267 -11.63 4.69 -11.07
N TYR A 268 -12.74 4.61 -10.32
CA TYR A 268 -14.05 4.28 -10.90
C TYR A 268 -14.61 5.40 -11.79
N ILE A 269 -14.53 6.67 -11.37
CA ILE A 269 -15.02 7.81 -12.18
C ILE A 269 -14.32 7.86 -13.54
N ARG A 270 -13.04 7.50 -13.59
CA ARG A 270 -12.28 7.38 -14.84
C ARG A 270 -12.80 6.32 -15.79
N THR A 271 -13.54 5.32 -15.32
CA THR A 271 -14.17 4.32 -16.19
C THR A 271 -15.52 4.79 -16.74
N LEU A 272 -16.09 5.89 -16.23
CA LEU A 272 -17.40 6.40 -16.66
C LEU A 272 -17.32 7.20 -17.97
N HIS A 273 -16.14 7.67 -18.33
CA HIS A 273 -15.86 8.35 -19.59
C HIS A 273 -14.92 7.48 -20.43
N ARG A 274 -14.93 7.63 -21.75
CA ARG A 274 -13.92 7.02 -22.61
C ARG A 274 -12.61 7.78 -22.40
N PRO A 275 -11.52 7.14 -21.93
CA PRO A 275 -10.26 7.84 -21.83
C PRO A 275 -9.75 8.15 -23.23
N ARG A 276 -9.53 9.43 -23.54
CA ARG A 276 -8.55 9.77 -24.57
C ARG A 276 -7.20 9.32 -24.02
N ALA A 277 -6.51 8.43 -24.72
CA ALA A 277 -5.21 7.91 -24.28
C ALA A 277 -4.29 9.05 -23.84
N ALA A 278 -3.59 8.84 -22.73
CA ALA A 278 -2.53 9.75 -22.31
C ALA A 278 -1.54 9.95 -23.47
N PRO A 279 -0.94 11.14 -23.63
CA PRO A 279 0.05 11.37 -24.68
C PRO A 279 1.16 10.33 -24.59
N GLY A 280 1.28 9.46 -25.61
CA GLY A 280 2.29 8.40 -25.69
C GLY A 280 1.82 6.98 -25.36
N GLN A 281 0.57 6.77 -24.96
CA GLN A 281 -0.03 5.43 -24.93
C GLN A 281 -0.77 5.16 -26.26
N PRO A 282 -0.64 3.96 -26.86
CA PRO A 282 -1.48 3.59 -27.99
C PRO A 282 -2.94 3.75 -27.58
N ALA A 283 -3.75 4.38 -28.45
CA ALA A 283 -5.18 4.47 -28.23
C ALA A 283 -5.76 3.08 -27.92
N PRO A 284 -6.77 2.95 -27.03
CA PRO A 284 -7.46 1.68 -26.84
C PRO A 284 -7.86 1.17 -28.22
N GLN A 285 -7.29 0.04 -28.63
CA GLN A 285 -7.63 -0.51 -29.93
C GLN A 285 -9.08 -0.97 -29.86
N PRO A 286 -9.89 -0.74 -30.92
CA PRO A 286 -11.18 -1.40 -31.03
C PRO A 286 -11.01 -2.89 -30.72
N GLY A 287 -11.89 -3.46 -29.91
CA GLY A 287 -11.78 -4.88 -29.55
C GLY A 287 -11.77 -5.76 -30.80
N ASP A 288 -10.87 -6.73 -30.84
CA ASP A 288 -10.73 -7.68 -31.93
C ASP A 288 -11.77 -8.79 -31.77
N VAL A 289 -12.78 -8.80 -32.63
CA VAL A 289 -13.89 -9.75 -32.59
C VAL A 289 -13.41 -11.20 -32.70
N GLU A 290 -12.40 -11.48 -33.52
CA GLU A 290 -11.94 -12.86 -33.77
C GLU A 290 -11.13 -13.38 -32.57
N ARG A 291 -10.30 -12.52 -31.97
CA ARG A 291 -9.62 -12.85 -30.71
C ARG A 291 -10.63 -13.02 -29.57
N GLY A 292 -11.60 -12.11 -29.47
CA GLY A 292 -12.69 -12.17 -28.49
C GLY A 292 -13.52 -13.44 -28.58
N LYS A 293 -13.80 -13.91 -29.80
CA LYS A 293 -14.52 -15.16 -30.06
C LYS A 293 -13.77 -16.39 -29.52
N ARG A 294 -12.45 -16.43 -29.68
CA ARG A 294 -11.60 -17.52 -29.16
C ARG A 294 -11.59 -17.52 -27.63
N LEU A 295 -11.31 -16.37 -27.03
CA LEU A 295 -11.34 -16.19 -25.58
C LEU A 295 -12.70 -16.56 -24.99
N TYR A 296 -13.79 -16.14 -25.64
CA TYR A 296 -15.14 -16.50 -25.23
C TYR A 296 -15.38 -18.02 -25.28
N ALA A 297 -14.93 -18.68 -26.35
CA ALA A 297 -15.08 -20.13 -26.50
C ALA A 297 -14.31 -20.89 -25.41
N ASP A 298 -13.12 -20.42 -25.05
CA ASP A 298 -12.24 -21.08 -24.09
C ASP A 298 -12.70 -20.87 -22.64
N TYR A 299 -13.16 -19.65 -22.30
CA TYR A 299 -13.40 -19.26 -20.91
C TYR A 299 -14.88 -19.09 -20.54
N CYS A 300 -15.73 -18.66 -21.48
CA CYS A 300 -17.09 -18.21 -21.17
C CYS A 300 -18.17 -19.20 -21.61
N ALA A 301 -17.97 -19.89 -22.73
CA ALA A 301 -18.97 -20.74 -23.37
C ALA A 301 -19.39 -21.95 -22.53
N VAL A 302 -18.54 -22.39 -21.59
CA VAL A 302 -18.86 -23.50 -20.67
C VAL A 302 -20.09 -23.22 -19.80
N CYS A 303 -20.33 -21.94 -19.48
CA CYS A 303 -21.52 -21.49 -18.73
C CYS A 303 -22.51 -20.74 -19.64
N HIS A 304 -22.03 -19.85 -20.51
CA HIS A 304 -22.90 -19.01 -21.33
C HIS A 304 -23.38 -19.68 -22.62
N GLY A 305 -22.87 -20.88 -22.94
CA GLY A 305 -23.16 -21.59 -24.20
C GLY A 305 -22.30 -21.08 -25.36
N ARG A 306 -22.07 -21.92 -26.38
CA ARG A 306 -21.25 -21.53 -27.55
C ARG A 306 -21.85 -20.38 -28.35
N GLU A 307 -23.17 -20.26 -28.33
CA GLU A 307 -23.91 -19.19 -29.00
C GLU A 307 -24.29 -18.03 -28.06
N GLY A 308 -23.92 -18.11 -26.78
CA GLY A 308 -24.20 -17.07 -25.80
C GLY A 308 -25.62 -16.96 -25.29
N ARG A 309 -26.41 -18.03 -25.39
CA ARG A 309 -27.81 -18.06 -24.92
C ARG A 309 -27.97 -18.28 -23.41
N GLY A 310 -26.87 -18.41 -22.67
CA GLY A 310 -26.91 -18.79 -21.25
C GLY A 310 -27.26 -20.27 -21.03
N ASP A 311 -27.08 -21.11 -22.05
CA ASP A 311 -27.44 -22.53 -22.09
C ASP A 311 -26.22 -23.47 -22.03
N GLY A 312 -25.11 -23.01 -21.43
CA GLY A 312 -23.89 -23.81 -21.31
C GLY A 312 -24.10 -25.08 -20.48
N PRO A 313 -23.27 -26.13 -20.71
CA PRO A 313 -23.41 -27.42 -20.04
C PRO A 313 -23.39 -27.32 -18.51
N VAL A 314 -22.66 -26.34 -17.96
CA VAL A 314 -22.56 -26.11 -16.51
C VAL A 314 -23.82 -25.48 -15.92
N THR A 315 -24.60 -24.72 -16.71
CA THR A 315 -25.81 -24.04 -16.23
C THR A 315 -26.89 -25.03 -15.76
N MET A 316 -26.93 -26.24 -16.33
CA MET A 316 -27.84 -27.30 -15.90
C MET A 316 -27.56 -27.83 -14.49
N MET A 317 -26.34 -27.59 -13.96
CA MET A 317 -25.91 -28.12 -12.67
C MET A 317 -26.15 -27.16 -11.50
N PHE A 318 -26.08 -25.84 -11.73
CA PHE A 318 -26.03 -24.85 -10.64
C PHE A 318 -27.31 -24.02 -10.46
N GLY A 319 -28.22 -23.99 -11.45
CA GLY A 319 -29.54 -23.36 -11.33
C GLY A 319 -29.69 -21.95 -11.95
N PRO A 320 -28.88 -20.93 -11.60
CA PRO A 320 -29.05 -19.60 -12.18
C PRO A 320 -28.55 -19.58 -13.62
N ARG A 321 -29.45 -19.25 -14.56
CA ARG A 321 -29.08 -19.05 -15.96
C ARG A 321 -28.29 -17.75 -16.13
N PRO A 322 -27.13 -17.80 -16.79
CA PRO A 322 -26.44 -16.59 -17.21
C PRO A 322 -27.29 -15.77 -18.19
N PHE A 323 -26.92 -14.51 -18.36
CA PHE A 323 -27.59 -13.61 -19.31
C PHE A 323 -27.47 -14.13 -20.75
N ASP A 324 -28.56 -14.05 -21.51
CA ASP A 324 -28.62 -14.38 -22.93
C ASP A 324 -28.11 -13.20 -23.77
N PHE A 325 -26.91 -13.34 -24.32
CA PHE A 325 -26.26 -12.32 -25.16
C PHE A 325 -26.88 -12.21 -26.56
N THR A 326 -27.77 -13.11 -26.94
CA THR A 326 -28.51 -13.03 -28.22
C THR A 326 -29.74 -12.13 -28.13
N ASP A 327 -30.20 -11.79 -26.91
CA ASP A 327 -31.28 -10.83 -26.69
C ASP A 327 -30.82 -9.41 -27.06
N ALA A 328 -31.23 -8.97 -28.25
CA ALA A 328 -30.87 -7.65 -28.77
C ALA A 328 -31.34 -6.49 -27.89
N ALA A 329 -32.52 -6.59 -27.27
CA ALA A 329 -33.03 -5.53 -26.41
C ALA A 329 -32.22 -5.45 -25.10
N GLY A 330 -31.97 -6.59 -24.48
CA GLY A 330 -31.16 -6.67 -23.27
C GLY A 330 -29.70 -6.29 -23.48
N MET A 331 -29.10 -6.66 -24.62
CA MET A 331 -27.73 -6.24 -24.97
C MET A 331 -27.67 -4.74 -25.28
N ALA A 332 -28.64 -4.18 -26.00
CA ALA A 332 -28.70 -2.75 -26.27
C ALA A 332 -28.82 -1.91 -24.98
N ALA A 333 -29.48 -2.44 -23.95
CA ALA A 333 -29.59 -1.79 -22.64
C ALA A 333 -28.31 -1.83 -21.80
N LYS A 334 -27.33 -2.69 -22.15
CA LYS A 334 -26.06 -2.80 -21.43
C LYS A 334 -25.03 -1.87 -22.04
N GLN A 335 -24.28 -1.16 -21.21
CA GLN A 335 -23.10 -0.43 -21.67
C GLN A 335 -21.88 -1.34 -21.68
N ASP A 336 -20.89 -1.02 -22.51
CA ASP A 336 -19.66 -1.82 -22.57
C ASP A 336 -18.93 -1.83 -21.21
N ALA A 337 -19.00 -0.73 -20.46
CA ALA A 337 -18.47 -0.66 -19.11
C ALA A 337 -19.12 -1.68 -18.16
N ASP A 338 -20.44 -1.89 -18.26
CA ASP A 338 -21.14 -2.87 -17.41
C ASP A 338 -20.69 -4.30 -17.74
N LEU A 339 -20.49 -4.61 -19.04
CA LEU A 339 -19.96 -5.88 -19.50
C LEU A 339 -18.52 -6.08 -19.03
N TYR A 340 -17.69 -5.04 -19.14
CA TYR A 340 -16.32 -5.04 -18.65
C TYR A 340 -16.26 -5.32 -17.15
N PHE A 341 -17.06 -4.64 -16.35
CA PHE A 341 -17.09 -4.86 -14.90
C PHE A 341 -17.58 -6.25 -14.52
N ALA A 342 -18.56 -6.79 -15.25
CA ALA A 342 -19.03 -8.16 -15.05
C ALA A 342 -17.92 -9.18 -15.34
N ILE A 343 -17.13 -8.98 -16.41
CA ILE A 343 -16.01 -9.87 -16.75
C ILE A 343 -14.87 -9.69 -15.73
N PHE A 344 -14.44 -8.46 -15.48
CA PHE A 344 -13.34 -8.16 -14.57
C PHE A 344 -13.59 -8.65 -13.15
N GLY A 345 -14.75 -8.32 -12.58
CA GLY A 345 -15.08 -8.58 -11.17
C GLY A 345 -15.93 -9.82 -10.93
N GLY A 346 -16.41 -10.51 -11.98
CA GLY A 346 -17.33 -11.63 -11.86
C GLY A 346 -18.75 -11.21 -11.49
N GLY A 347 -19.60 -12.19 -11.20
CA GLY A 347 -21.03 -11.95 -10.94
C GLY A 347 -21.28 -11.12 -9.69
N GLU A 348 -20.50 -11.31 -8.62
CA GLU A 348 -20.65 -10.54 -7.39
C GLU A 348 -20.43 -9.03 -7.61
N ALA A 349 -19.51 -8.66 -8.51
CA ALA A 349 -19.22 -7.26 -8.80
C ALA A 349 -20.43 -6.50 -9.38
N ILE A 350 -21.40 -7.21 -9.96
CA ILE A 350 -22.64 -6.66 -10.50
C ILE A 350 -23.88 -7.10 -9.70
N GLY A 351 -23.70 -7.59 -8.48
CA GLY A 351 -24.81 -8.04 -7.61
C GLY A 351 -25.52 -9.28 -8.16
N LYS A 352 -24.80 -10.15 -8.87
CA LYS A 352 -25.27 -11.43 -9.42
C LYS A 352 -24.54 -12.59 -8.75
N SER A 353 -24.87 -13.81 -9.18
CA SER A 353 -24.33 -15.03 -8.60
C SER A 353 -22.79 -15.09 -8.64
N ALA A 354 -22.18 -15.50 -7.53
CA ALA A 354 -20.74 -15.75 -7.41
C ALA A 354 -20.22 -16.88 -8.31
N TYR A 355 -21.11 -17.66 -8.95
CA TYR A 355 -20.72 -18.69 -9.92
C TYR A 355 -20.04 -18.13 -11.18
N MET A 356 -20.28 -16.86 -11.53
CA MET A 356 -19.49 -16.20 -12.55
C MET A 356 -18.18 -15.72 -11.91
N PRO A 357 -17.03 -16.38 -12.19
CA PRO A 357 -15.77 -16.03 -11.55
C PRO A 357 -15.26 -14.67 -12.04
N ARG A 358 -14.32 -14.12 -11.27
CA ARG A 358 -13.55 -12.94 -11.69
C ARG A 358 -12.54 -13.30 -12.76
N TRP A 359 -12.45 -12.51 -13.82
CA TRP A 359 -11.44 -12.66 -14.88
C TRP A 359 -10.35 -11.59 -14.84
N GLY A 360 -10.55 -10.53 -14.04
CA GLY A 360 -9.54 -9.52 -13.80
C GLY A 360 -8.28 -10.12 -13.18
N GLY A 361 -7.14 -9.94 -13.87
CA GLY A 361 -5.84 -10.51 -13.50
C GLY A 361 -5.53 -11.85 -14.14
N LEU A 362 -6.52 -12.53 -14.74
CA LEU A 362 -6.30 -13.69 -15.61
C LEU A 362 -6.32 -13.28 -17.09
N LEU A 363 -7.27 -12.43 -17.47
CA LEU A 363 -7.31 -11.74 -18.76
C LEU A 363 -6.71 -10.34 -18.63
N GLN A 364 -5.97 -9.92 -19.65
CA GLN A 364 -5.50 -8.54 -19.81
C GLN A 364 -6.66 -7.61 -20.18
N ASP A 365 -6.51 -6.31 -19.92
CA ASP A 365 -7.52 -5.30 -20.23
C ASP A 365 -8.01 -5.38 -21.68
N GLN A 366 -7.09 -5.47 -22.64
CA GLN A 366 -7.44 -5.57 -24.06
C GLN A 366 -8.22 -6.85 -24.36
N GLU A 367 -7.85 -7.99 -23.77
CA GLU A 367 -8.52 -9.28 -23.96
C GLU A 367 -9.99 -9.23 -23.52
N MET A 368 -10.28 -8.51 -22.43
CA MET A 368 -11.67 -8.29 -21.99
C MET A 368 -12.45 -7.41 -22.99
N TRP A 369 -11.81 -6.38 -23.56
CA TRP A 369 -12.42 -5.56 -24.62
C TRP A 369 -12.69 -6.34 -25.91
N ASP A 370 -11.83 -7.30 -26.25
CA ASP A 370 -12.03 -8.18 -27.40
C ASP A 370 -13.23 -9.09 -27.18
N VAL A 371 -13.36 -9.68 -25.98
CA VAL A 371 -14.54 -10.46 -25.61
C VAL A 371 -15.80 -9.61 -25.72
N ILE A 372 -15.78 -8.37 -25.23
CA ILE A 372 -16.93 -7.45 -25.35
C ILE A 372 -17.26 -7.16 -26.82
N ALA A 373 -16.26 -6.91 -27.65
CA ALA A 373 -16.46 -6.72 -29.09
C ALA A 373 -17.13 -7.94 -29.73
N TYR A 374 -16.71 -9.15 -29.38
CA TYR A 374 -17.40 -10.37 -29.80
C TYR A 374 -18.84 -10.48 -29.28
N LEU A 375 -19.07 -10.21 -27.99
CA LEU A 375 -20.41 -10.24 -27.39
C LEU A 375 -21.38 -9.29 -28.12
N ARG A 376 -20.89 -8.14 -28.61
CA ARG A 376 -21.68 -7.19 -29.39
C ARG A 376 -22.10 -7.69 -30.77
N THR A 377 -21.51 -8.78 -31.26
CA THR A 377 -21.91 -9.44 -32.52
C THR A 377 -22.98 -10.52 -32.34
N LEU A 378 -23.26 -10.93 -31.10
CA LEU A 378 -24.20 -12.02 -30.80
C LEU A 378 -25.70 -11.66 -30.91
N PRO A 379 -26.15 -10.42 -30.62
CA PRO A 379 -27.53 -10.03 -30.83
C PRO A 379 -28.03 -10.32 -32.25
N ARG A 380 -29.17 -11.01 -32.36
CA ARG A 380 -29.85 -11.21 -33.65
C ARG A 380 -30.97 -10.18 -33.82
N PRO A 381 -31.10 -9.51 -34.97
CA PRO A 381 -32.28 -8.71 -35.25
C PRO A 381 -33.51 -9.63 -35.23
N ARG A 382 -34.60 -9.15 -34.62
CA ARG A 382 -35.87 -9.87 -34.57
C ARG A 382 -36.56 -9.89 -35.91
#